data_AF-A0A831JNR1-F1
#
_entry.id   AF-A0A831JNR1-F1
#
_cell.length_a   1.000
_cell.length_b   1.000
_cell.length_c   1.000
_cell.angle_alpha   90.00
_cell.angle_beta   90.00
_cell.angle_gamma   90.00
#
_symmetry.space_group_name_H-M   'P 1'
#
loop_
_entity.id
_entity.type
_entity.pdbx_description
1 polymer ?
#
loop_
_entity_poly.entity_id
_entity_poly.type
_entity_poly.pdbx_seq_one_letter_code
_entity_poly.pdbx_strand_id
1 'polypeptide(L)' 'AFMGFAPMKDPKIAIAVYVENGGFGAVYGVPIGRLMIEKYLKGKLSPEDEVMATEIQNRRIDYGIHER' A
#
# COMPACT_ATOMS: atom_id res chain seq x y z
N ALA A 1 1.82 3.23 -9.44
CA ALA A 1 2.21 4.11 -8.33
C ALA A 1 0.96 4.69 -7.65
N PHE A 2 1.06 5.07 -6.38
CA PHE A 2 0.04 5.80 -5.62
C PHE A 2 0.72 6.98 -4.91
N MET A 3 0.03 8.10 -4.80
CA MET A 3 0.42 9.23 -3.97
C MET A 3 -0.81 9.73 -3.23
N GLY A 4 -0.64 10.13 -1.97
CA GLY A 4 -1.74 10.63 -1.17
C GLY A 4 -1.27 11.31 0.10
N PHE A 5 -2.18 12.00 0.75
CA PHE A 5 -1.94 12.62 2.05
C PHE A 5 -3.15 12.43 2.95
N ALA A 6 -2.94 12.49 4.26
CA ALA A 6 -4.00 12.37 5.24
C ALA A 6 -3.65 13.07 6.57
N PRO A 7 -4.66 13.49 7.35
CA PRO A 7 -6.08 13.59 6.99
C PRO A 7 -6.33 14.67 5.92
N MET A 8 -7.53 14.70 5.33
CA MET A 8 -7.89 15.71 4.32
C MET A 8 -7.84 17.14 4.89
N LYS A 9 -8.31 17.30 6.13
CA LYS A 9 -8.24 18.55 6.89
C LYS A 9 -7.02 18.48 7.81
N ASP A 10 -6.16 19.50 7.74
CA ASP A 10 -4.90 19.57 8.49
C ASP A 10 -4.01 18.32 8.31
N PRO A 11 -3.44 18.12 7.10
CA PRO A 11 -2.64 16.94 6.77
C PRO A 11 -1.45 16.73 7.70
N LYS A 12 -1.23 15.48 8.11
CA LYS A 12 -0.13 15.08 9.00
C LYS A 12 0.92 14.22 8.30
N ILE A 13 0.53 13.55 7.22
CA ILE A 13 1.42 12.70 6.42
C ILE A 13 1.11 12.87 4.93
N ALA A 14 2.15 12.90 4.12
CA ALA A 14 2.10 12.68 2.68
C ALA A 14 2.96 11.44 2.34
N ILE A 15 2.48 10.61 1.42
CA ILE A 15 3.14 9.36 1.03
C ILE A 15 3.12 9.20 -0.48
N ALA A 16 4.22 8.68 -1.02
CA ALA A 16 4.31 8.16 -2.37
C ALA A 16 4.71 6.68 -2.28
N VAL A 17 3.92 5.81 -2.92
CA VAL A 17 4.18 4.38 -3.00
C VAL A 17 4.42 4.00 -4.46
N TYR A 18 5.63 3.53 -4.71
CA TYR A 18 6.05 2.96 -5.98
C TYR A 18 6.43 1.50 -5.76
N VAL A 19 5.88 0.62 -6.59
CA VAL A 19 6.17 -0.81 -6.56
C VAL A 19 6.64 -1.19 -7.95
N GLU A 20 7.93 -1.50 -8.06
CA GLU A 20 8.54 -1.95 -9.30
C GLU A 20 7.84 -3.22 -9.78
N ASN A 21 7.52 -3.28 -11.07
CA ASN A 21 6.82 -4.41 -11.69
C ASN A 21 5.44 -4.76 -11.08
N GLY A 22 4.88 -3.91 -10.22
CA GLY A 22 3.59 -4.16 -9.56
C GLY A 22 2.35 -3.94 -10.43
N GLY A 23 2.51 -3.58 -11.70
CA GLY A 23 1.40 -3.26 -12.58
C GLY A 23 0.58 -2.04 -12.11
N PHE A 24 -0.75 -2.18 -12.05
CA PHE A 24 -1.64 -1.07 -11.72
C PHE A 24 -1.48 -0.60 -10.27
N GLY A 25 -1.45 0.72 -10.07
CA GLY A 25 -1.28 1.33 -8.74
C GLY A 25 -2.35 0.91 -7.72
N ALA A 26 -3.56 0.56 -8.17
CA ALA A 26 -4.62 0.05 -7.32
C ALA A 26 -4.34 -1.34 -6.72
N VAL A 27 -3.45 -2.13 -7.33
CA VAL A 27 -3.16 -3.51 -6.92
C VAL A 27 -2.24 -3.56 -5.70
N TYR A 28 -1.20 -2.71 -5.67
CA TYR A 28 -0.22 -2.66 -4.58
C TYR A 28 -0.11 -1.27 -3.94
N GLY A 29 -0.02 -0.22 -4.76
CA GLY A 29 0.25 1.14 -4.29
C GLY A 29 -0.81 1.68 -3.34
N VAL A 30 -2.09 1.58 -3.72
CA VAL A 30 -3.22 2.05 -2.89
C VAL A 30 -3.33 1.25 -1.59
N PRO A 31 -3.33 -0.10 -1.60
CA PRO A 31 -3.37 -0.89 -0.37
C PRO A 31 -2.20 -0.59 0.59
N ILE A 32 -0.96 -0.55 0.09
CA ILE A 32 0.20 -0.21 0.92
C ILE A 32 0.08 1.21 1.49
N GLY A 33 -0.30 2.18 0.65
CA GLY A 33 -0.47 3.57 1.08
C GLY A 33 -1.52 3.71 2.18
N ARG A 34 -2.65 3.01 2.07
CA ARG A 34 -3.70 2.94 3.09
C ARG A 34 -3.16 2.43 4.43
N LEU A 35 -2.46 1.29 4.42
CA LEU A 35 -1.91 0.67 5.64
C LEU A 35 -0.90 1.59 6.34
N MET A 36 0.00 2.21 5.57
CA MET A 36 1.02 3.12 6.13
C MET A 36 0.39 4.37 6.73
N ILE A 37 -0.61 4.94 6.06
CA ILE A 37 -1.36 6.11 6.57
C ILE A 37 -2.10 5.73 7.85
N GLU A 38 -2.79 4.59 7.91
CA GLU A 38 -3.51 4.18 9.11
C GLU A 38 -2.54 3.99 10.28
N LYS A 39 -1.48 3.22 10.07
CA LYS A 39 -0.47 2.94 11.10
C LYS A 39 0.14 4.22 11.65
N TYR A 40 0.41 5.20 10.79
CA TYR A 40 0.94 6.51 11.20
C TYR A 40 -0.07 7.30 12.05
N LEU A 41 -1.33 7.39 11.61
CA LEU A 41 -2.35 8.21 12.28
C LEU A 41 -2.88 7.59 13.57
N LYS A 42 -2.98 6.25 13.64
CA LYS A 42 -3.60 5.53 14.77
C LYS A 42 -2.60 4.79 15.65
N GLY A 43 -1.34 4.67 15.24
CA GLY A 43 -0.29 3.90 15.94
C GLY A 43 -0.41 2.38 15.80
N LYS A 44 -1.53 1.85 15.29
CA LYS A 44 -1.79 0.44 15.01
C LYS A 44 -2.72 0.28 13.80
N LEU A 45 -2.70 -0.91 13.21
CA LEU A 45 -3.65 -1.28 12.16
C LEU A 45 -4.97 -1.73 12.80
N SER A 46 -6.07 -1.60 12.07
CA SER A 46 -7.31 -2.29 12.43
C SER A 46 -7.16 -3.80 12.18
N PRO A 47 -7.97 -4.67 12.80
CA PRO A 47 -7.94 -6.11 12.52
C PRO A 47 -8.10 -6.44 11.03
N GLU A 48 -8.93 -5.68 10.31
CA GLU A 48 -9.13 -5.86 8.86
C GLU A 48 -7.88 -5.47 8.07
N ASP A 49 -7.25 -4.36 8.44
CA ASP A 49 -6.04 -3.87 7.78
C ASP A 49 -4.80 -4.72 8.16
N GLU A 50 -4.80 -5.44 9.30
CA GLU A 50 -3.79 -6.48 9.62
C GLU A 50 -3.89 -7.70 8.70
N VAL A 51 -5.10 -8.13 8.36
CA VAL A 51 -5.32 -9.21 7.36
C VAL A 51 -4.79 -8.77 6.00
N MET A 52 -5.14 -7.55 5.56
CA MET A 52 -4.65 -6.99 4.30
C MET A 52 -3.12 -6.87 4.28
N ALA A 53 -2.50 -6.43 5.38
CA ALA A 53 -1.06 -6.36 5.50
C ALA A 53 -0.41 -7.74 5.31
N THR A 54 -1.00 -8.77 5.92
CA THR A 54 -0.55 -10.16 5.79
C THR A 54 -0.68 -10.68 4.36
N GLU A 55 -1.80 -10.38 3.68
CA GLU A 55 -2.01 -10.76 2.28
C GLU A 55 -0.99 -10.10 1.36
N ILE A 56 -0.75 -8.80 1.52
CA ILE A 56 0.23 -8.05 0.73
C ILE A 56 1.64 -8.59 0.97
N GLN A 57 2.00 -8.88 2.22
CA GLN A 57 3.32 -9.42 2.58
C GLN A 57 3.60 -10.78 1.91
N ASN A 58 2.57 -11.61 1.75
CA ASN A 58 2.69 -12.93 1.12
C ASN A 58 2.53 -12.88 -0.41
N ARG A 59 2.15 -11.74 -0.98
CA ARG A 59 1.91 -11.62 -2.42
C ARG A 59 3.24 -11.61 -3.17
N ARG A 60 3.32 -12.39 -4.25
CA ARG A 60 4.47 -12.41 -5.16
C ARG A 60 4.08 -11.72 -6.45
N ILE A 61 4.96 -10.85 -6.95
CA ILE A 61 4.83 -10.30 -8.30
C ILE A 61 5.19 -11.43 -9.26
N ASP A 62 4.21 -11.86 -10.05
CA ASP A 62 4.43 -12.81 -11.13
C ASP A 62 4.89 -12.05 -12.37
N TYR A 63 5.98 -12.53 -12.97
CA TYR A 63 6.60 -11.96 -14.15
C TYR A 63 6.14 -12.66 -15.44
N GLY A 64 5.35 -13.74 -15.32
CA GLY A 64 4.98 -14.58 -16.46
C GLY A 64 6.19 -15.32 -17.05
N ILE A 65 5.93 -16.33 -17.87
CA ILE A 65 6.98 -17.19 -18.47
C ILE A 65 7.59 -16.58 -19.75
N HIS A 66 7.41 -15.27 -19.99
CA HIS A 66 7.66 -14.65 -21.29
C HIS A 66 8.95 -13.80 -21.40
N GLU A 67 9.81 -13.80 -20.39
CA GLU A 67 11.14 -13.19 -20.49
C GLU A 67 12.21 -14.18 -20.01
N ARG A 68 12.61 -15.09 -20.90
CA ARG A 68 13.92 -15.75 -20.91
C ARG A 68 14.41 -15.88 -22.34
#